data_AF-A0A942DXF2-F1
#
_entry.id   AF-A0A942DXF2-F1
#
_cell.length_a   1.000
_cell.length_b   1.000
_cell.length_c   1.000
_cell.angle_alpha   90.00
_cell.angle_beta   90.00
_cell.angle_gamma   90.00
#
_symmetry.space_group_name_H-M   'P 1'
#
loop_
_entity.id
_entity.type
_entity.pdbx_description
1 polymer ?
#
loop_
_entity_poly.entity_id
_entity_poly.type
_entity_poly.pdbx_seq_one_letter_code
_entity_poly.pdbx_strand_id
1 'polypeptide(L)'
;MKREGSVNLFHYWNRLRDGRPAPKRTEVEPADIKAHLGDTFILESDSRGEAVFRLAGTRLCAIYGRELKGFAFSSLWRDKDCQMMSRLVSGVFQDKTVLVVAYQGLTRSNRSLPLELLLLPLEGGEENRRALGIISPETKPFWLGADPITEATLQTVRVVDPDREPFLLKSRAAQPETNPVKLPPQMPDLVRDGARRIRHLVVLPGGRAG
;
A
#
# COMPACT_ATOMS: atom_id res chain seq x y z
N MET A 1 4.76 -1.93 7.71
CA MET A 1 3.71 -1.50 6.73
C MET A 1 3.41 -0.01 6.90
N LYS A 2 2.85 0.68 5.89
CA LYS A 2 2.51 2.12 5.96
C LYS A 2 1.03 2.42 5.73
N ARG A 3 0.28 1.57 5.00
CA ARG A 3 -1.13 1.84 4.68
C ARG A 3 -2.06 1.26 5.74
N GLU A 4 -3.14 1.98 6.03
CA GLU A 4 -4.13 1.59 7.01
C GLU A 4 -4.75 0.21 6.70
N GLY A 5 -5.07 -0.05 5.42
CA GLY A 5 -5.57 -1.35 4.97
C GLY A 5 -4.61 -2.50 5.27
N SER A 6 -3.33 -2.32 4.97
CA SER A 6 -2.28 -3.30 5.29
C SER A 6 -2.15 -3.53 6.80
N VAL A 7 -2.13 -2.47 7.60
CA VAL A 7 -2.02 -2.56 9.06
C VAL A 7 -3.23 -3.28 9.67
N ASN A 8 -4.44 -2.91 9.26
CA ASN A 8 -5.68 -3.52 9.73
C ASN A 8 -5.74 -5.00 9.37
N LEU A 9 -5.39 -5.37 8.12
CA LEU A 9 -5.40 -6.76 7.68
C LEU A 9 -4.34 -7.59 8.41
N PHE A 10 -3.13 -7.03 8.63
CA PHE A 10 -2.09 -7.68 9.41
C PHE A 10 -2.54 -7.95 10.85
N HIS A 11 -3.14 -6.97 11.53
CA HIS A 11 -3.64 -7.16 12.89
C HIS A 11 -4.73 -8.24 12.99
N TYR A 12 -5.67 -8.22 12.04
CA TYR A 12 -6.69 -9.26 11.94
C TYR A 12 -6.07 -10.66 11.76
N TRP A 13 -5.17 -10.82 10.79
CA TRP A 13 -4.47 -12.08 10.54
C TRP A 13 -3.62 -12.52 11.74
N ASN A 14 -2.94 -11.59 12.39
CA ASN A 14 -2.10 -11.85 13.55
C ASN A 14 -2.93 -12.30 14.77
N ARG A 15 -4.16 -11.81 14.91
CA ARG A 15 -5.11 -12.29 15.91
C ARG A 15 -5.55 -13.72 15.61
N LEU A 16 -5.84 -14.05 14.36
CA LEU A 16 -6.24 -15.40 13.97
C LEU A 16 -5.11 -16.41 14.18
N ARG A 17 -3.87 -16.07 13.82
CA ARG A 17 -2.76 -17.03 13.91
C ARG A 17 -2.46 -17.44 15.36
N ASP A 18 -2.72 -16.55 16.32
CA ASP A 18 -2.57 -16.83 17.76
C ASP A 18 -1.23 -17.50 18.10
N GLY A 19 -0.12 -16.87 17.67
CA GLY A 19 1.23 -17.39 17.87
C GLY A 19 1.69 -18.49 16.89
N ARG A 20 0.78 -19.09 16.10
CA ARG A 20 1.16 -20.02 15.01
C ARG A 20 1.83 -19.27 13.84
N PRO A 21 2.54 -20.00 12.94
CA PRO A 21 3.10 -19.40 11.73
C PRO A 21 2.06 -18.76 10.81
N ALA A 22 0.88 -19.39 10.67
CA ALA A 22 -0.23 -18.88 9.89
C ALA A 22 -1.57 -19.42 10.43
N PRO A 23 -2.69 -18.68 10.28
CA PRO A 23 -4.03 -19.18 10.55
C PRO A 23 -4.53 -20.04 9.38
N LYS A 24 -5.46 -20.96 9.64
CA LYS A 24 -6.10 -21.73 8.58
C LYS A 24 -6.99 -20.82 7.74
N ARG A 25 -7.13 -21.13 6.45
CA ARG A 25 -8.08 -20.43 5.57
C ARG A 25 -9.51 -20.44 6.12
N THR A 26 -9.93 -21.51 6.79
CA THR A 26 -11.28 -21.64 7.37
C THR A 26 -11.54 -20.71 8.54
N GLU A 27 -10.50 -20.16 9.16
CA GLU A 27 -10.61 -19.19 10.26
C GLU A 27 -10.80 -17.75 9.74
N VAL A 28 -10.58 -17.52 8.44
CA VAL A 28 -10.77 -16.20 7.83
C VAL A 28 -12.26 -15.97 7.56
N GLU A 29 -12.88 -15.12 8.37
CA GLU A 29 -14.25 -14.63 8.20
C GLU A 29 -14.26 -13.31 7.39
N PRO A 30 -14.85 -13.29 6.18
CA PRO A 30 -14.93 -12.07 5.37
C PRO A 30 -15.62 -10.89 6.07
N ALA A 31 -16.62 -11.16 6.92
CA ALA A 31 -17.37 -10.11 7.60
C ALA A 31 -16.48 -9.24 8.52
N ASP A 32 -15.43 -9.83 9.12
CA ASP A 32 -14.49 -9.14 10.01
C ASP A 32 -13.59 -8.14 9.28
N ILE A 33 -13.43 -8.30 7.96
CA ILE A 33 -12.60 -7.42 7.10
C ILE A 33 -13.43 -6.69 6.05
N LYS A 34 -14.75 -6.55 6.25
CA LYS A 34 -15.70 -5.99 5.28
C LYS A 34 -15.26 -4.66 4.64
N ALA A 35 -14.62 -3.78 5.40
CA ALA A 35 -14.15 -2.47 4.93
C ALA A 35 -13.03 -2.56 3.89
N HIS A 36 -12.27 -3.67 3.90
CA HIS A 36 -11.10 -3.89 3.07
C HIS A 36 -11.33 -4.91 1.94
N LEU A 37 -12.46 -5.62 1.94
CA LEU A 37 -12.78 -6.68 0.97
C LEU A 37 -12.64 -6.25 -0.49
N GLY A 38 -12.91 -4.98 -0.82
CA GLY A 38 -12.75 -4.46 -2.18
C GLY A 38 -11.29 -4.44 -2.67
N ASP A 39 -10.32 -4.36 -1.76
CA ASP A 39 -8.88 -4.30 -2.04
C ASP A 39 -8.15 -5.62 -1.72
N THR A 40 -8.84 -6.54 -1.04
CA THR A 40 -8.30 -7.83 -0.61
C THR A 40 -8.40 -8.87 -1.73
N PHE A 41 -7.49 -9.84 -1.71
CA PHE A 41 -7.49 -10.96 -2.64
C PHE A 41 -6.92 -12.23 -1.97
N ILE A 42 -7.14 -13.38 -2.59
CA ILE A 42 -6.52 -14.65 -2.17
C ILE A 42 -5.70 -15.18 -3.33
N LEU A 43 -4.43 -15.47 -3.05
CA LEU A 43 -3.57 -16.25 -3.93
C LEU A 43 -3.61 -17.72 -3.52
N GLU A 44 -3.45 -18.58 -4.51
CA GLU A 44 -3.18 -20.01 -4.32
C GLU A 44 -1.98 -20.39 -5.18
N SER A 45 -1.17 -21.31 -4.68
CA SER A 45 -0.13 -21.97 -5.47
C SER A 45 -0.80 -23.02 -6.35
N ASP A 46 -0.63 -22.93 -7.67
CA ASP A 46 -1.05 -23.99 -8.57
C ASP A 46 -0.10 -25.21 -8.48
N SER A 47 -0.37 -26.25 -9.29
CA SER A 47 0.42 -27.48 -9.33
C SER A 47 1.87 -27.28 -9.82
N ARG A 48 2.18 -26.13 -10.43
CA ARG A 48 3.52 -25.75 -10.89
C ARG A 48 4.23 -24.85 -9.88
N GLY A 49 3.58 -24.50 -8.78
CA GLY A 49 4.12 -23.57 -7.78
C GLY A 49 3.86 -22.10 -8.11
N GLU A 50 3.11 -21.80 -9.17
CA GLU A 50 2.82 -20.43 -9.57
C GLU A 50 1.67 -19.85 -8.75
N ALA A 51 1.82 -18.60 -8.34
CA ALA A 51 0.80 -17.90 -7.58
C ALA A 51 -0.30 -17.41 -8.53
N VAL A 52 -1.53 -17.89 -8.33
CA VAL A 52 -2.71 -17.50 -9.10
C VAL A 52 -3.75 -16.85 -8.20
N PHE A 53 -4.44 -15.83 -8.71
CA PHE A 53 -5.57 -15.22 -8.01
C PHE A 53 -6.75 -16.20 -7.98
N ARG A 54 -7.17 -16.62 -6.78
CA ARG A 54 -8.41 -17.37 -6.58
C ARG A 54 -9.61 -16.48 -6.34
N LEU A 55 -9.38 -15.36 -5.65
CA LEU A 55 -10.37 -14.32 -5.38
C LEU A 55 -9.68 -12.97 -5.48
N ALA A 56 -10.41 -11.96 -5.93
CA ALA A 56 -9.98 -10.57 -5.93
C ALA A 56 -11.17 -9.65 -5.67
N GLY A 57 -10.97 -8.65 -4.82
CA GLY A 57 -11.96 -7.64 -4.52
C GLY A 57 -12.33 -6.79 -5.74
N THR A 58 -13.56 -6.28 -5.76
CA THR A 58 -14.11 -5.54 -6.91
C THR A 58 -13.37 -4.25 -7.22
N ARG A 59 -12.89 -3.54 -6.19
CA ARG A 59 -12.09 -2.32 -6.36
C ARG A 59 -10.72 -2.67 -6.93
N LEU A 60 -10.11 -3.78 -6.54
CA LEU A 60 -8.89 -4.27 -7.16
C LEU A 60 -9.08 -4.62 -8.64
N CYS A 61 -10.14 -5.33 -8.98
CA CYS A 61 -10.48 -5.63 -10.38
C CYS A 61 -10.69 -4.34 -11.20
N ALA A 62 -11.33 -3.31 -10.63
CA ALA A 62 -11.46 -2.01 -11.28
C ALA A 62 -10.10 -1.32 -11.50
N ILE A 63 -9.23 -1.31 -10.49
CA ILE A 63 -7.87 -0.73 -10.57
C ILE A 63 -7.06 -1.34 -11.73
N TYR A 64 -7.16 -2.65 -11.93
CA TYR A 64 -6.46 -3.36 -13.00
C TYR A 64 -7.29 -3.50 -14.29
N GLY A 65 -8.52 -2.94 -14.32
CA GLY A 65 -9.40 -2.94 -15.49
C GLY A 65 -9.85 -4.32 -15.97
N ARG A 66 -9.74 -5.35 -15.13
CA ARG A 66 -10.12 -6.73 -15.47
C ARG A 66 -10.44 -7.56 -14.24
N GLU A 67 -11.23 -8.62 -14.41
CA GLU A 67 -11.34 -9.66 -13.39
C GLU A 67 -9.99 -10.35 -13.22
N LEU A 68 -9.46 -10.36 -11.99
CA LEU A 68 -8.14 -10.95 -11.71
C LEU A 68 -8.20 -12.46 -11.45
N LYS A 69 -9.38 -13.01 -11.16
CA LYS A 69 -9.53 -14.44 -10.86
C LYS A 69 -8.98 -15.30 -12.00
N GLY A 70 -8.14 -16.27 -11.65
CA GLY A 70 -7.48 -17.18 -12.58
C GLY A 70 -6.20 -16.63 -13.23
N PHE A 71 -5.90 -15.33 -13.09
CA PHE A 71 -4.66 -14.78 -13.61
C PHE A 71 -3.48 -15.10 -12.69
N ALA A 72 -2.30 -15.25 -13.29
CA ALA A 72 -1.05 -15.34 -12.57
C ALA A 72 -0.73 -14.01 -11.88
N PHE A 73 -0.31 -14.07 -10.62
CA PHE A 73 0.11 -12.90 -9.86
C PHE A 73 1.32 -12.20 -10.48
N SER A 74 2.23 -12.96 -11.08
CA SER A 74 3.38 -12.47 -11.84
C SER A 74 2.97 -11.56 -13.00
N SER A 75 1.77 -11.75 -13.58
CA SER A 75 1.26 -10.94 -14.70
C SER A 75 0.96 -9.48 -14.37
N LEU A 76 1.02 -9.08 -13.09
CA LEU A 76 0.90 -7.68 -12.70
C LEU A 76 2.19 -6.90 -12.88
N TRP A 77 3.33 -7.58 -12.96
CA TRP A 77 4.67 -7.00 -12.89
C TRP A 77 5.27 -6.85 -14.29
N ARG A 78 6.19 -5.89 -14.45
CA ARG A 78 7.06 -5.85 -15.64
C ARG A 78 7.99 -7.07 -15.66
N ASP A 79 8.38 -7.51 -16.85
CA ASP A 79 9.21 -8.70 -17.06
C ASP A 79 10.43 -8.79 -16.14
N LYS A 80 11.12 -7.67 -15.92
CA LYS A 80 12.29 -7.58 -15.04
C LYS A 80 12.01 -7.94 -13.57
N ASP A 81 10.78 -7.72 -13.10
CA ASP A 81 10.37 -7.89 -11.71
C ASP A 81 9.60 -9.22 -11.51
N CYS A 82 9.07 -9.83 -12.58
CA CYS A 82 8.29 -11.08 -12.54
C CYS A 82 9.00 -12.20 -11.78
N GLN A 83 10.26 -12.50 -12.13
CA GLN A 83 11.01 -13.60 -11.52
C GLN A 83 11.28 -13.37 -10.03
N MET A 84 11.59 -12.12 -9.64
CA MET A 84 11.79 -11.76 -8.24
C MET A 84 10.49 -11.93 -7.46
N MET A 85 9.37 -11.45 -7.99
CA MET A 85 8.08 -11.54 -7.34
C MET A 85 7.60 -12.98 -7.20
N SER A 86 7.77 -13.84 -8.22
CA SER A 86 7.45 -15.27 -8.08
C SER A 86 8.24 -15.93 -6.94
N ARG A 87 9.54 -15.64 -6.82
CA ARG A 87 10.37 -16.16 -5.71
C ARG A 87 9.91 -15.66 -4.34
N LEU A 88 9.61 -14.36 -4.22
CA LEU A 88 9.14 -13.79 -2.96
C LEU A 88 7.81 -14.40 -2.52
N VAL A 89 6.87 -14.58 -3.46
CA VAL A 89 5.57 -15.21 -3.15
C VAL A 89 5.73 -16.70 -2.83
N SER A 90 6.67 -17.40 -3.47
CA SER A 90 7.03 -18.77 -3.08
C SER A 90 7.46 -18.86 -1.61
N GLY A 91 8.28 -17.91 -1.14
CA GLY A 91 8.66 -17.83 0.29
C GLY A 91 7.48 -17.53 1.23
N VAL A 92 6.46 -16.81 0.77
CA VAL A 92 5.21 -16.62 1.55
C VAL A 92 4.51 -17.98 1.72
N PHE A 93 4.39 -18.77 0.65
CA PHE A 93 3.71 -20.06 0.71
C PHE A 93 4.46 -21.12 1.51
N GLN A 94 5.78 -21.22 1.30
CA GLN A 94 6.64 -22.29 1.84
C GLN A 94 7.10 -21.96 3.26
N ASP A 95 7.70 -20.79 3.45
CA ASP A 95 8.35 -20.40 4.71
C ASP A 95 7.41 -19.63 5.65
N LYS A 96 6.13 -19.47 5.26
CA LYS A 96 5.11 -18.69 6.00
C LYS A 96 5.61 -17.28 6.36
N THR A 97 6.34 -16.67 5.42
CA THR A 97 6.83 -15.31 5.59
C THR A 97 5.75 -14.28 5.29
N VAL A 98 5.77 -13.15 6.01
CA VAL A 98 4.92 -11.99 5.70
C VAL A 98 5.67 -11.08 4.74
N LEU A 99 5.05 -10.72 3.63
CA LEU A 99 5.68 -9.90 2.59
C LEU A 99 4.99 -8.54 2.47
N VAL A 100 5.77 -7.47 2.51
CA VAL A 100 5.31 -6.10 2.25
C VAL A 100 6.10 -5.54 1.07
N VAL A 101 5.40 -5.04 0.07
CA VAL A 101 6.00 -4.50 -1.14
C VAL A 101 5.44 -3.10 -1.39
N ALA A 102 6.33 -2.13 -1.61
CA ALA A 102 5.94 -0.87 -2.23
C ALA A 102 6.29 -0.94 -3.72
N TYR A 103 5.37 -0.52 -4.57
CA TYR A 103 5.54 -0.56 -6.01
C TYR A 103 4.80 0.60 -6.68
N GLN A 104 5.21 0.91 -7.90
CA GLN A 104 4.56 1.92 -8.73
C GLN A 104 3.69 1.21 -9.77
N GLY A 105 2.40 1.54 -9.81
CA GLY A 105 1.51 1.18 -10.91
C GLY A 105 1.54 2.24 -12.00
N LEU A 106 1.59 1.82 -13.26
CA LEU A 106 1.55 2.68 -14.44
C LEU A 106 0.31 2.37 -15.28
N THR A 107 -0.39 3.41 -15.73
CA THR A 107 -1.50 3.30 -16.69
C THR A 107 -1.02 3.51 -18.12
N ARG A 108 -1.86 3.16 -19.11
CA ARG A 108 -1.57 3.46 -20.53
C ARG A 108 -1.43 4.95 -20.81
N SER A 109 -2.13 5.78 -20.04
CA SER A 109 -2.06 7.25 -20.13
C SER A 109 -0.82 7.84 -19.43
N ASN A 110 0.18 6.99 -19.10
CA ASN A 110 1.40 7.35 -18.40
C ASN A 110 1.17 8.00 -17.02
N ARG A 111 0.06 7.67 -16.36
CA ARG A 111 -0.21 8.09 -14.98
C ARG A 111 0.40 7.08 -14.03
N SER A 112 0.95 7.59 -12.93
CA SER A 112 1.69 6.79 -11.98
C SER A 112 1.04 6.84 -10.60
N LEU A 113 0.92 5.69 -9.96
CA LEU A 113 0.31 5.57 -8.63
C LEU A 113 1.19 4.71 -7.73
N PRO A 114 1.68 5.24 -6.60
CA PRO A 114 2.31 4.41 -5.58
C PRO A 114 1.28 3.50 -4.89
N LEU A 115 1.61 2.22 -4.76
CA LEU A 115 0.79 1.22 -4.07
C LEU A 115 1.64 0.45 -3.05
N GLU A 116 0.99 0.00 -1.99
CA GLU A 116 1.53 -0.96 -1.04
C GLU A 116 0.77 -2.28 -1.19
N LEU A 117 1.50 -3.36 -1.36
CA LEU A 117 1.03 -4.73 -1.32
C LEU A 117 1.45 -5.36 0.00
N LEU A 118 0.52 -6.04 0.67
CA LEU A 118 0.80 -6.95 1.77
C LEU A 118 0.33 -8.35 1.37
N LEU A 119 1.17 -9.37 1.61
CA LEU A 119 0.81 -10.79 1.54
C LEU A 119 1.04 -11.45 2.89
N LEU A 120 0.04 -12.23 3.30
CA LEU A 120 -0.04 -12.93 4.57
C LEU A 120 -0.28 -14.41 4.27
N PRO A 121 0.57 -15.32 4.76
CA PRO A 121 0.40 -16.74 4.48
C PRO A 121 -0.84 -17.28 5.19
N LEU A 122 -1.49 -18.25 4.56
CA LEU A 122 -2.54 -19.05 5.19
C LEU A 122 -2.05 -20.49 5.33
N GLU A 123 -2.50 -21.12 6.40
CA GLU A 123 -2.29 -22.54 6.62
C GLU A 123 -3.29 -23.33 5.76
N GLY A 124 -2.73 -24.28 5.02
CA GLY A 124 -3.41 -25.19 4.12
C GLY A 124 -2.50 -26.40 3.89
N GLY A 125 -3.07 -27.54 3.51
CA GLY A 125 -2.28 -28.73 3.17
C GLY A 125 -1.32 -28.47 2.01
N GLU A 126 -0.40 -29.41 1.75
CA GLU A 126 0.64 -29.27 0.73
C GLU A 126 0.11 -28.88 -0.66
N GLU A 127 -1.07 -29.38 -1.03
CA GLU A 127 -1.73 -29.10 -2.33
C GLU A 127 -2.56 -27.80 -2.33
N ASN A 128 -2.72 -27.13 -1.20
CA ASN A 128 -3.63 -25.99 -1.08
C ASN A 128 -2.99 -24.81 -0.33
N ARG A 129 -1.74 -24.49 -0.69
CA ARG A 129 -1.01 -23.34 -0.15
C ARG A 129 -1.68 -22.06 -0.64
N ARG A 130 -2.08 -21.19 0.31
CA ARG A 130 -2.79 -19.95 0.04
C ARG A 130 -2.16 -18.77 0.77
N ALA A 131 -2.40 -17.58 0.26
CA ALA A 131 -2.04 -16.33 0.91
C ALA A 131 -3.20 -15.34 0.80
N LEU A 132 -3.46 -14.62 1.89
CA LEU A 132 -4.37 -13.49 1.94
C LEU A 132 -3.58 -12.22 1.62
N GLY A 133 -4.06 -11.42 0.70
CA GLY A 133 -3.37 -10.20 0.27
C GLY A 133 -4.26 -8.97 0.28
N ILE A 134 -3.63 -7.80 0.35
CA ILE A 134 -4.29 -6.52 0.10
C ILE A 134 -3.36 -5.59 -0.69
N ILE A 135 -3.93 -4.86 -1.63
CA ILE A 135 -3.25 -3.80 -2.36
C ILE A 135 -3.92 -2.47 -2.00
N SER A 136 -3.15 -1.56 -1.42
CA SER A 136 -3.62 -0.25 -0.98
C SER A 136 -2.91 0.86 -1.75
N PRO A 137 -3.62 1.72 -2.49
CA PRO A 137 -2.99 2.87 -3.11
C PRO A 137 -2.64 3.92 -2.05
N GLU A 138 -1.58 4.70 -2.28
CA GLU A 138 -1.18 5.79 -1.39
C GLU A 138 -2.20 6.94 -1.40
N THR A 139 -2.76 7.24 -2.55
CA THR A 139 -3.83 8.23 -2.75
C THR A 139 -4.94 7.62 -3.58
N LYS A 140 -6.14 8.21 -3.54
CA LYS A 140 -7.27 7.80 -4.37
C LYS A 140 -7.56 8.87 -5.42
N PRO A 141 -6.79 8.92 -6.53
CA PRO A 141 -7.02 9.92 -7.56
C PRO A 141 -8.36 9.69 -8.26
N PHE A 142 -8.92 10.75 -8.85
CA PHE A 142 -10.23 10.70 -9.53
C PHE A 142 -10.32 9.66 -10.66
N TRP A 143 -9.18 9.30 -11.25
CA TRP A 143 -9.09 8.35 -12.36
C TRP A 143 -8.93 6.89 -11.91
N LEU A 144 -8.76 6.63 -10.61
CA LEU A 144 -8.55 5.28 -10.08
C LEU A 144 -9.74 4.38 -10.42
N GLY A 145 -9.50 3.33 -11.22
CA GLY A 145 -10.53 2.42 -11.72
C GLY A 145 -11.17 2.82 -13.06
N ALA A 146 -10.94 4.06 -13.53
CA ALA A 146 -11.32 4.50 -14.88
C ALA A 146 -10.16 4.37 -15.89
N ASP A 147 -8.92 4.56 -15.42
CA ASP A 147 -7.69 4.37 -16.20
C ASP A 147 -6.88 3.22 -15.57
N PRO A 148 -6.96 1.99 -16.12
CA PRO A 148 -6.38 0.82 -15.50
C PRO A 148 -4.87 0.85 -15.37
N ILE A 149 -4.35 0.32 -14.27
CA ILE A 149 -2.95 -0.02 -14.12
C ILE A 149 -2.63 -1.22 -15.02
N THR A 150 -1.68 -1.04 -15.93
CA THR A 150 -1.26 -2.08 -16.88
C THR A 150 0.08 -2.69 -16.50
N GLU A 151 0.91 -1.98 -15.75
CA GLU A 151 2.25 -2.43 -15.39
C GLU A 151 2.57 -2.03 -13.94
N ALA A 152 3.20 -2.93 -13.19
CA ALA A 152 3.79 -2.64 -11.89
C ALA A 152 5.32 -2.69 -11.96
N THR A 153 5.98 -1.69 -11.37
CA THR A 153 7.43 -1.68 -11.15
C THR A 153 7.73 -1.72 -9.67
N LEU A 154 8.56 -2.67 -9.26
CA LEU A 154 8.97 -2.84 -7.88
C LEU A 154 9.79 -1.64 -7.38
N GLN A 155 9.51 -1.17 -6.15
CA GLN A 155 10.31 -0.13 -5.50
C GLN A 155 11.05 -0.67 -4.28
N THR A 156 10.32 -1.23 -3.32
CA THR A 156 10.92 -1.76 -2.08
C THR A 156 10.25 -3.06 -1.67
N VAL A 157 11.04 -4.00 -1.18
CA VAL A 157 10.57 -5.27 -0.61
C VAL A 157 10.97 -5.33 0.85
N ARG A 158 10.05 -5.79 1.70
CA ARG A 158 10.32 -6.11 3.10
C ARG A 158 9.69 -7.45 3.43
N VAL A 159 10.52 -8.39 3.86
CA VAL A 159 10.05 -9.58 4.56
C VAL A 159 9.94 -9.22 6.04
N VAL A 160 8.79 -9.52 6.62
CA VAL A 160 8.41 -9.10 7.96
C VAL A 160 8.34 -10.33 8.86
N ASP A 161 9.00 -10.21 10.02
CA ASP A 161 8.82 -11.14 11.13
C ASP A 161 7.49 -10.80 11.85
N PRO A 162 6.49 -11.70 11.81
CA PRO A 162 5.17 -11.42 12.37
C PRO A 162 5.18 -11.27 13.89
N ASP A 163 6.19 -11.77 14.59
CA ASP A 163 6.30 -11.65 16.05
C ASP A 163 6.93 -10.30 16.46
N ARG A 164 7.72 -9.67 15.58
CA ARG A 164 8.36 -8.37 15.83
C ARG A 164 7.57 -7.18 15.30
N GLU A 165 6.83 -7.33 14.21
CA GLU A 165 6.10 -6.22 13.57
C GLU A 165 5.07 -5.51 14.48
N PRO A 166 4.31 -6.18 15.36
CA PRO A 166 3.37 -5.49 16.25
C PRO A 166 4.05 -4.42 17.12
N PHE A 167 5.28 -4.66 17.56
CA PHE A 167 6.06 -3.70 18.35
C PHE A 167 6.50 -2.50 17.51
N LEU A 168 6.90 -2.75 16.25
CA LEU A 168 7.30 -1.70 15.31
C LEU A 168 6.13 -0.80 14.91
N LEU A 169 4.94 -1.38 14.69
CA LEU A 169 3.73 -0.63 14.38
C LEU A 169 3.28 0.25 15.56
N LYS A 170 3.35 -0.27 16.79
CA LYS A 170 3.09 0.51 18.02
C LYS A 170 4.08 1.66 18.18
N SER A 171 5.37 1.40 17.99
CA SER A 171 6.43 2.43 18.08
C SER A 171 6.18 3.56 17.07
N ARG A 172 5.80 3.21 15.84
CA ARG A 172 5.50 4.20 14.80
C ARG A 172 4.22 5.00 15.05
N ALA A 173 3.18 4.38 15.63
CA ALA A 173 1.98 5.09 16.05
C ALA A 173 2.24 6.02 17.25
N ALA A 174 3.21 5.68 18.10
CA ALA A 174 3.63 6.49 19.24
C ALA A 174 4.60 7.63 18.87
N GLN A 175 5.22 7.59 17.68
CA GLN A 175 5.96 8.73 17.16
C GLN A 175 4.97 9.72 16.55
N PRO A 176 4.78 10.92 17.15
CA PRO A 176 4.09 11.99 16.45
C PRO A 176 4.86 12.26 15.16
N GLU A 177 4.11 12.32 14.05
CA GLU A 177 4.66 12.71 12.76
C GLU A 177 5.54 13.94 12.95
N THR A 178 6.82 13.79 12.61
CA THR A 178 7.84 14.80 12.85
C THR A 178 7.32 16.16 12.36
N ASN A 179 7.19 17.09 13.31
CA ASN A 179 6.90 18.50 13.09
C ASN A 179 7.51 18.98 11.75
N PRO A 180 6.78 19.73 10.91
CA PRO A 180 7.42 20.40 9.79
C PRO A 180 8.56 21.24 10.36
N VAL A 181 9.76 21.03 9.81
CA VAL A 181 10.98 21.75 10.15
C VAL A 181 10.63 23.24 10.25
N LYS A 182 10.64 23.81 11.47
CA LYS A 182 10.71 25.26 11.62
C LYS A 182 12.04 25.66 11.00
N LEU A 183 12.01 26.24 9.80
CA LEU A 183 13.17 26.95 9.28
C LEU A 183 13.62 27.95 10.36
N PRO A 184 14.92 28.06 10.63
CA PRO A 184 15.42 29.09 11.54
C PRO A 184 14.97 30.46 11.03
N PRO A 185 14.67 31.41 11.93
CA PRO A 185 14.25 32.75 11.55
C PRO A 185 15.33 33.39 10.68
N GLN A 186 14.95 33.80 9.47
CA GLN A 186 15.81 34.62 8.61
C GLN A 186 16.11 35.92 9.35
N MET A 187 17.40 36.27 9.41
CA MET A 187 17.89 37.54 9.95
C MET A 187 17.31 38.73 9.15
N PRO A 188 17.19 39.91 9.78
CA PRO A 188 16.30 40.96 9.32
C PRO A 188 16.85 41.70 8.10
N ASP A 189 15.97 41.88 7.12
CA ASP A 189 16.21 42.74 5.98
C ASP A 189 16.33 44.20 6.46
N LEU A 190 17.41 44.86 6.03
CA LEU A 190 17.69 46.24 6.35
C LEU A 190 16.59 47.14 5.77
N VAL A 191 16.05 47.96 6.66
CA VAL A 191 15.00 48.96 6.43
C VAL A 191 15.28 49.85 5.21
N ARG A 192 14.29 49.96 4.31
CA ARG A 192 14.02 51.18 3.54
C ARG A 192 12.55 51.58 3.68
N ASP A 193 12.36 52.47 4.64
CA ASP A 193 11.56 53.70 4.63
C ASP A 193 10.14 53.70 4.04
N GLY A 194 9.18 54.17 4.85
CA GLY A 194 8.03 54.91 4.34
C GLY A 194 6.62 54.29 4.39
N ALA A 195 6.34 53.20 5.10
CA ALA A 195 4.97 52.68 5.19
C ALA A 195 4.55 52.23 6.60
N ARG A 196 3.68 53.01 7.26
CA ARG A 196 2.98 52.61 8.49
C ARG A 196 1.81 51.67 8.13
N ARG A 197 1.83 50.44 8.67
CA ARG A 197 0.74 49.44 8.58
C ARG A 197 -0.03 49.37 9.89
N ILE A 198 -1.37 49.42 9.83
CA ILE A 198 -2.27 49.01 10.91
C ILE A 198 -3.12 47.83 10.38
N ARG A 199 -3.02 46.69 11.07
CA ARG A 199 -3.87 45.48 11.00
C ARG A 199 -4.54 45.18 9.64
N HIS A 200 -3.89 44.36 8.81
CA HIS A 200 -4.47 43.64 7.65
C HIS A 200 -5.00 44.43 6.44
N LEU A 201 -4.69 45.72 6.28
CA LEU A 201 -4.95 46.43 5.01
C LEU A 201 -3.71 47.16 4.48
N VAL A 202 -3.49 47.03 3.17
CA VAL A 202 -2.47 47.75 2.41
C VAL A 202 -3.18 48.78 1.54
N VAL A 203 -2.96 50.06 1.82
CA VAL A 203 -3.47 51.18 1.01
C VAL A 203 -2.38 51.58 0.01
N LEU A 204 -2.72 51.55 -1.28
CA LEU A 204 -1.85 52.02 -2.35
C LEU A 204 -2.14 53.51 -2.63
N PRO A 205 -1.12 54.39 -2.75
CA PRO A 205 -1.34 55.79 -3.07
C PRO A 205 -1.80 55.94 -4.53
N GLY A 206 -3.05 56.36 -4.72
CA GLY A 206 -3.59 56.73 -6.01
C GLY A 206 -3.14 58.15 -6.40
N GLY A 207 -2.25 58.25 -7.39
CA GLY A 207 -1.84 59.52 -7.99
C GLY A 207 -2.57 59.77 -9.31
N ARG A 208 -3.60 60.62 -9.29
CA ARG A 208 -4.00 61.42 -10.46
C ARG A 208 -3.26 62.75 -10.33
N ALA A 209 -2.26 62.97 -11.17
CA ALA A 209 -1.77 64.32 -11.44
C ALA A 209 -2.52 64.83 -12.68
N GLY A 210 -3.27 65.92 -12.49
CA GLY A 210 -3.59 66.86 -13.57
C GLY A 210 -2.44 67.83 -13.78
#